data_AF-T1EC72-F1
#
_entry.id   AF-T1EC72-F1
#
_cell.length_a   1.000
_cell.length_b   1.000
_cell.length_c   1.000
_cell.angle_alpha   90.00
_cell.angle_beta   90.00
_cell.angle_gamma   90.00
#
_symmetry.space_group_name_H-M   'P 1'
#
loop_
_entity.id
_entity.type
_entity.pdbx_description
1 polymer ?
#
loop_
_entity_poly.entity_id
_entity_poly.type
_entity_poly.pdbx_seq_one_letter_code
_entity_poly.pdbx_strand_id
1 'polypeptide(L)'
;MKIYFFVMPFIIIFTLTTCNSDLDLFPKTGIVGLRNFLGSLEPKAIEKLKNALINELRKKASNIKPILDIHNNDTWIEDSTQFGMKGNGKAFDMIDNKANTQKVSNNINKSVRRQFYLALEYDEKTIKDLGAVLNQITATITHRNNTLLTKITNAAIIYSSNYFELAFTALINKKDQLESLNLNTLLFLKEAFDILERIRNNWKQTVKKLTNDYINDKNNIRTNKTKIISHITHNYRSNFTTAINRIDTISSNIAIILKELR
;
A
#
# COMPACT_ATOMS: atom_id res chain seq x y z
N MET A 1 6.84 28.54 28.35
CA MET A 1 5.77 28.50 27.33
C MET A 1 6.15 27.48 26.26
N LYS A 2 5.62 26.25 26.35
CA LYS A 2 5.53 25.28 25.26
C LYS A 2 4.22 24.54 25.45
N ILE A 3 3.23 24.86 24.63
CA ILE A 3 1.97 24.13 24.53
C ILE A 3 2.16 23.13 23.42
N TYR A 4 2.15 21.84 23.72
CA TYR A 4 1.99 20.79 22.72
C TYR A 4 0.56 20.26 22.82
N PHE A 5 -0.29 20.72 21.90
CA PHE A 5 -1.58 20.12 21.62
C PHE A 5 -1.34 18.82 20.84
N PHE A 6 -1.50 17.67 21.48
CA PHE A 6 -1.70 16.41 20.78
C PHE A 6 -3.22 16.18 20.67
N VAL A 7 -3.80 16.67 19.59
CA VAL A 7 -5.20 16.42 19.22
C VAL A 7 -5.19 15.40 18.10
N MET A 8 -5.71 14.21 18.37
CA MET A 8 -6.21 13.30 17.33
C MET A 8 -7.59 12.83 17.76
N PRO A 9 -8.68 13.41 17.21
CA PRO A 9 -10.03 12.98 17.52
C PRO A 9 -10.50 11.88 16.56
N PHE A 10 -11.24 10.94 17.16
CA PHE A 10 -12.36 10.17 16.61
C PHE A 10 -12.13 9.09 15.53
N ILE A 11 -12.17 7.84 16.04
CA ILE A 11 -13.21 6.84 15.76
C ILE A 11 -14.00 7.06 14.46
N ILE A 12 -13.75 6.20 13.47
CA ILE A 12 -14.74 5.89 12.44
C ILE A 12 -15.14 4.43 12.61
N ILE A 13 -16.33 4.23 13.17
CA ILE A 13 -17.07 2.98 13.15
C ILE A 13 -17.50 2.74 11.70
N PHE A 14 -17.06 1.64 11.10
CA PHE A 14 -17.77 1.03 9.97
C PHE A 14 -18.18 -0.38 10.38
N THR A 15 -19.48 -0.61 10.29
CA THR A 15 -20.18 -1.85 10.58
C THR A 15 -19.69 -2.97 9.67
N LEU A 16 -19.30 -4.10 10.25
CA LEU A 16 -19.10 -5.37 9.54
C LEU A 16 -20.25 -6.30 9.88
N THR A 17 -21.04 -6.65 8.87
CA THR A 17 -21.94 -7.81 8.87
C THR A 17 -21.11 -9.09 8.81
N THR A 18 -21.21 -9.88 9.89
CA THR A 18 -21.09 -11.36 10.06
C THR A 18 -20.07 -12.13 9.18
N CYS A 19 -19.17 -12.95 9.73
CA CYS A 19 -19.45 -14.08 10.62
C CYS A 19 -18.22 -14.53 11.45
N ASN A 20 -18.48 -14.77 12.74
CA ASN A 20 -17.82 -15.55 13.79
C ASN A 20 -16.37 -16.08 13.63
N SER A 21 -15.48 -15.43 14.37
CA SER A 21 -14.72 -16.10 15.44
C SER A 21 -14.57 -15.10 16.59
N ASP A 22 -15.02 -15.46 17.79
CA ASP A 22 -15.03 -14.64 19.00
C ASP A 22 -13.80 -13.73 19.17
N LEU A 23 -14.01 -12.42 19.02
CA LEU A 23 -13.06 -11.37 19.41
C LEU A 23 -13.79 -10.05 19.67
N ASP A 24 -14.91 -10.11 20.43
CA ASP A 24 -15.54 -8.94 21.06
C ASP A 24 -14.75 -8.49 22.30
N LEU A 25 -13.42 -8.36 22.16
CA LEU A 25 -12.52 -8.08 23.28
C LEU A 25 -12.15 -6.59 23.43
N PHE A 26 -12.85 -5.68 22.75
CA PHE A 26 -12.54 -4.25 22.78
C PHE A 26 -13.70 -3.42 23.35
N PRO A 27 -13.50 -2.70 24.47
CA PRO A 27 -14.55 -1.87 25.04
C PRO A 27 -14.86 -0.66 24.14
N LYS A 28 -16.16 -0.38 23.96
CA LYS A 28 -16.71 0.74 23.17
C LYS A 28 -16.31 2.15 23.66
N THR A 29 -15.60 2.26 24.78
CA THR A 29 -15.27 3.50 25.51
C THR A 29 -13.90 4.10 25.17
N GLY A 30 -13.22 3.62 24.12
CA GLY A 30 -11.95 4.18 23.65
C GLY A 30 -10.74 3.87 24.55
N ILE A 31 -9.70 4.72 24.51
CA ILE A 31 -8.39 4.46 25.16
C ILE A 31 -8.50 4.23 26.68
N VAL A 32 -9.40 4.96 27.36
CA VAL A 32 -9.63 4.81 28.81
C VAL A 32 -10.26 3.46 29.12
N GLY A 33 -11.24 3.04 28.31
CA GLY A 33 -11.85 1.71 28.39
C GLY A 33 -10.84 0.59 28.21
N LEU A 34 -10.00 0.70 27.18
CA LEU A 34 -8.97 -0.28 26.89
C LEU A 34 -7.98 -0.41 28.05
N ARG A 35 -7.54 0.71 28.64
CA ARG A 35 -6.61 0.69 29.79
C ARG A 35 -7.21 -0.02 31.01
N ASN A 36 -8.48 0.27 31.33
CA ASN A 36 -9.17 -0.36 32.45
C ASN A 36 -9.41 -1.86 32.21
N PHE A 37 -9.79 -2.22 30.98
CA PHE A 37 -9.93 -3.62 30.58
C PHE A 37 -8.61 -4.38 30.69
N LEU A 38 -7.53 -3.84 30.12
CA LEU A 38 -6.20 -4.47 30.20
C LEU A 38 -5.70 -4.57 31.65
N GLY A 39 -6.02 -3.61 32.51
CA GLY A 39 -5.72 -3.64 33.94
C GLY A 39 -6.51 -4.69 34.73
N SER A 40 -7.65 -5.15 34.20
CA SER A 40 -8.48 -6.21 34.81
C SER A 40 -8.11 -7.63 34.37
N LEU A 41 -7.19 -7.79 33.40
CA LEU A 41 -6.80 -9.11 32.90
C LEU A 41 -5.84 -9.82 33.85
N GLU A 42 -6.07 -11.11 34.07
CA GLU A 42 -5.11 -11.96 34.77
C GLU A 42 -3.77 -12.05 34.00
N PRO A 43 -2.62 -12.19 34.68
CA PRO A 43 -1.30 -12.26 34.04
C PRO A 43 -1.21 -13.31 32.93
N LYS A 44 -1.83 -14.48 33.12
CA LYS A 44 -1.86 -15.57 32.13
C LYS A 44 -2.66 -15.19 30.88
N ALA A 45 -3.73 -14.42 31.02
CA ALA A 45 -4.52 -13.91 29.90
C ALA A 45 -3.74 -12.86 29.09
N ILE A 46 -3.00 -11.97 29.78
CA ILE A 46 -2.11 -10.98 29.15
C ILE A 46 -1.04 -11.67 28.31
N GLU A 47 -0.38 -12.69 28.85
CA GLU A 47 0.65 -13.45 28.14
C GLU A 47 0.09 -14.14 26.90
N LYS A 48 -1.05 -14.82 27.03
CA LYS A 48 -1.74 -15.46 25.89
C LYS A 48 -2.08 -14.47 24.79
N LEU A 49 -2.59 -13.29 25.16
CA LEU A 49 -2.93 -12.23 24.21
C LEU A 49 -1.67 -11.67 23.51
N LYS A 50 -0.59 -11.42 24.27
CA LYS A 50 0.70 -10.99 23.68
C LYS A 50 1.19 -12.01 22.65
N ASN A 51 1.20 -13.30 23.00
CA ASN A 51 1.66 -14.36 22.11
C ASN A 51 0.80 -14.45 20.85
N ALA A 52 -0.53 -14.30 20.97
CA ALA A 52 -1.41 -14.26 19.81
C ALA A 52 -1.10 -13.09 18.86
N LEU A 53 -0.90 -11.88 19.40
CA LEU A 53 -0.56 -10.68 18.61
C LEU A 53 0.80 -10.83 17.90
N ILE A 54 1.81 -11.36 18.60
CA ILE A 54 3.15 -11.60 18.04
C ILE A 54 3.06 -12.61 16.89
N ASN A 55 2.32 -13.71 17.08
CA ASN A 55 2.14 -14.72 16.05
C ASN A 55 1.41 -14.16 14.82
N GLU A 56 0.39 -13.31 15.02
CA GLU A 56 -0.31 -12.63 13.93
C GLU A 56 0.64 -11.72 13.13
N LEU A 57 1.44 -10.89 13.82
CA LEU A 57 2.43 -10.01 13.19
C LEU A 57 3.51 -10.82 12.43
N ARG A 58 4.05 -11.88 13.04
CA ARG A 58 5.02 -12.79 12.39
C ARG A 58 4.43 -13.45 11.14
N LYS A 59 3.15 -13.84 11.18
CA LYS A 59 2.44 -14.41 10.02
C LYS A 59 2.29 -13.38 8.91
N LYS A 60 1.88 -12.15 9.21
CA LYS A 60 1.81 -11.05 8.22
C LYS A 60 3.17 -10.82 7.56
N ALA A 61 4.25 -10.76 8.35
CA ALA A 61 5.62 -10.63 7.83
C ALA A 61 5.99 -11.75 6.87
N SER A 62 5.70 -12.99 7.26
CA SER A 62 6.01 -14.19 6.46
C SER A 62 5.25 -14.22 5.14
N ASN A 63 4.01 -13.74 5.10
CA ASN A 63 3.21 -13.65 3.88
C ASN A 63 3.73 -12.63 2.87
N ILE A 64 4.33 -11.53 3.35
CA ILE A 64 4.87 -10.46 2.49
C ILE A 64 6.30 -10.74 2.04
N LYS A 65 7.07 -11.47 2.85
CA LYS A 65 8.49 -11.73 2.59
C LYS A 65 8.80 -12.21 1.16
N PRO A 66 8.08 -13.17 0.56
CA PRO A 66 8.38 -13.62 -0.80
C PRO A 66 8.29 -12.51 -1.86
N ILE A 67 7.35 -11.57 -1.70
CA ILE A 67 7.17 -10.44 -2.61
C ILE A 67 8.36 -9.49 -2.49
N LEU A 68 8.80 -9.21 -1.26
CA LEU A 68 9.99 -8.40 -1.00
C LEU A 68 11.29 -9.08 -1.42
N ASP A 69 11.38 -10.41 -1.32
CA ASP A 69 12.53 -11.17 -1.79
C ASP A 69 12.69 -11.01 -3.31
N ILE A 70 11.59 -11.07 -4.08
CA ILE A 70 11.60 -10.74 -5.52
C ILE A 70 12.05 -9.30 -5.73
N HIS A 71 11.51 -8.35 -4.96
CA HIS A 71 11.83 -6.93 -5.06
C HIS A 71 13.29 -6.59 -4.74
N ASN A 72 13.92 -7.32 -3.83
CA ASN A 72 15.30 -7.13 -3.43
C ASN A 72 16.27 -8.01 -4.25
N ASN A 73 15.76 -8.91 -5.08
CA ASN A 73 16.60 -9.74 -5.93
C ASN A 73 17.08 -8.95 -7.16
N ASP A 74 18.35 -8.58 -7.16
CA ASP A 74 19.02 -7.87 -8.26
C ASP A 74 19.08 -8.69 -9.55
N THR A 75 18.97 -10.02 -9.46
CA THR A 75 18.93 -10.92 -10.62
C THR A 75 17.54 -11.04 -11.25
N TRP A 76 16.51 -10.43 -10.66
CA TRP A 76 15.18 -10.40 -11.27
C TRP A 76 15.22 -9.58 -12.57
N ILE A 77 14.77 -10.21 -13.66
CA ILE A 77 14.87 -9.68 -15.02
C ILE A 77 13.55 -9.04 -15.41
N GLU A 78 13.59 -7.73 -15.64
CA GLU A 78 12.53 -6.99 -16.32
C GLU A 78 12.61 -7.27 -17.83
N ASP A 79 11.47 -7.52 -18.48
CA ASP A 79 11.48 -7.69 -19.93
C ASP A 79 11.91 -6.40 -20.64
N SER A 80 12.48 -6.52 -21.84
CA SER A 80 13.06 -5.39 -22.58
C SER A 80 12.04 -4.30 -22.95
N THR A 81 10.74 -4.63 -22.95
CA THR A 81 9.64 -3.70 -23.21
C THR A 81 9.07 -3.07 -21.95
N GLN A 82 9.59 -3.45 -20.77
CA GLN A 82 9.14 -3.00 -19.45
C GLN A 82 7.64 -3.24 -19.28
N PHE A 83 7.21 -4.47 -19.54
CA PHE A 83 5.82 -4.92 -19.56
C PHE A 83 4.96 -4.13 -20.55
N GLY A 84 5.52 -3.79 -21.70
CA GLY A 84 4.87 -3.00 -22.76
C GLY A 84 4.74 -1.51 -22.46
N MET A 85 5.35 -1.00 -21.38
CA MET A 85 5.30 0.42 -20.99
C MET A 85 6.48 1.26 -21.50
N LYS A 86 7.50 0.64 -22.11
CA LYS A 86 8.61 1.31 -22.78
C LYS A 86 8.36 1.49 -24.28
N GLY A 87 8.79 2.64 -24.82
CA GLY A 87 8.74 2.93 -26.25
C GLY A 87 8.03 4.24 -26.56
N ASN A 88 8.12 4.69 -27.81
CA ASN A 88 7.53 5.98 -28.21
C ASN A 88 6.01 6.02 -27.90
N GLY A 89 5.59 7.06 -27.18
CA GLY A 89 4.20 7.22 -26.75
C GLY A 89 3.71 6.21 -25.72
N LYS A 90 4.60 5.46 -25.06
CA LYS A 90 4.26 4.51 -23.97
C LYS A 90 4.44 5.13 -22.59
N ALA A 91 3.75 4.59 -21.60
CA ALA A 91 3.60 5.17 -20.27
C ALA A 91 4.93 5.61 -19.64
N PHE A 92 5.96 4.75 -19.60
CA PHE A 92 7.23 5.07 -18.95
C PHE A 92 8.13 6.02 -19.75
N ASP A 93 7.89 6.15 -21.06
CA ASP A 93 8.54 7.14 -21.90
C ASP A 93 7.89 8.53 -21.83
N MET A 94 6.67 8.59 -21.29
CA MET A 94 5.83 9.78 -21.17
C MET A 94 5.82 10.38 -19.75
N ILE A 95 6.57 9.77 -18.82
CA ILE A 95 6.73 10.24 -17.45
C ILE A 95 8.22 10.48 -17.19
N ASP A 96 8.56 11.64 -16.67
CA ASP A 96 9.90 11.94 -16.18
C ASP A 96 9.97 11.68 -14.66
N ASN A 97 11.08 11.12 -14.21
CA ASN A 97 11.39 11.03 -12.79
C ASN A 97 11.72 12.44 -12.27
N LYS A 98 11.00 12.91 -11.26
CA LYS A 98 11.22 14.22 -10.65
C LYS A 98 12.63 14.40 -10.07
N ALA A 99 13.28 13.32 -9.64
CA ALA A 99 14.59 13.39 -8.99
C ALA A 99 15.74 13.70 -9.96
N ASN A 100 15.62 13.30 -11.24
CA ASN A 100 16.72 13.40 -12.20
C ASN A 100 16.29 13.84 -13.61
N THR A 101 15.01 14.19 -13.79
CA THR A 101 14.36 14.64 -15.04
C THR A 101 14.47 13.69 -16.23
N GLN A 102 15.00 12.48 -16.03
CA GLN A 102 15.07 11.43 -17.03
C GLN A 102 13.76 10.64 -17.08
N LYS A 103 13.42 10.10 -18.25
CA LYS A 103 12.24 9.22 -18.44
C LYS A 103 12.26 8.05 -17.45
N VAL A 104 11.09 7.67 -16.93
CA VAL A 104 10.95 6.47 -16.07
C VAL A 104 11.47 5.21 -16.77
N SER A 105 11.39 5.14 -18.11
CA SER A 105 11.91 4.01 -18.88
C SER A 105 13.43 3.90 -18.95
N ASN A 106 14.18 4.96 -18.61
CA ASN A 106 15.63 4.93 -18.64
C ASN A 106 16.21 3.99 -17.56
N ASN A 107 17.36 3.37 -17.84
CA ASN A 107 17.98 2.40 -16.93
C ASN A 107 18.30 2.97 -15.54
N ILE A 108 18.65 4.26 -15.47
CA ILE A 108 18.88 4.97 -14.19
C ILE A 108 17.65 4.95 -13.27
N ASN A 109 16.45 4.80 -13.84
CA ASN A 109 15.17 4.77 -13.13
C ASN A 109 14.63 3.35 -12.90
N LYS A 110 15.49 2.32 -12.96
CA LYS A 110 15.10 0.92 -12.69
C LYS A 110 14.43 0.76 -11.31
N SER A 111 14.94 1.44 -10.27
CA SER A 111 14.34 1.39 -8.93
C SER A 111 12.90 1.90 -8.90
N VAL A 112 12.63 3.02 -9.58
CA VAL A 112 11.27 3.60 -9.70
C VAL A 112 10.31 2.60 -10.37
N ARG A 113 10.77 1.91 -11.42
CA ARG A 113 9.95 0.87 -12.07
C ARG A 113 9.74 -0.34 -11.17
N ARG A 114 10.76 -0.77 -10.41
CA ARG A 114 10.60 -1.86 -9.43
C ARG A 114 9.60 -1.53 -8.33
N GLN A 115 9.54 -0.28 -7.87
CA GLN A 115 8.50 0.18 -6.95
C GLN A 115 7.11 0.09 -7.59
N PHE A 116 6.98 0.54 -8.84
CA PHE A 116 5.73 0.36 -9.58
C PHE A 116 5.30 -1.11 -9.70
N TYR A 117 6.23 -2.04 -9.97
CA TYR A 117 5.93 -3.48 -10.01
C TYR A 117 5.61 -4.07 -8.65
N LEU A 118 6.29 -3.61 -7.59
CA LEU A 118 6.04 -4.00 -6.21
C LEU A 118 4.63 -3.60 -5.76
N ALA A 119 4.13 -2.45 -6.21
CA ALA A 119 2.75 -2.04 -5.97
C ALA A 119 1.72 -3.04 -6.53
N LEU A 120 2.12 -3.83 -7.52
CA LEU A 120 1.32 -4.87 -8.16
C LEU A 120 1.78 -6.28 -7.74
N GLU A 121 2.57 -6.36 -6.66
CA GLU A 121 3.09 -7.60 -6.07
C GLU A 121 3.83 -8.49 -7.08
N TYR A 122 4.44 -7.89 -8.10
CA TYR A 122 5.10 -8.60 -9.20
C TYR A 122 4.18 -9.54 -10.00
N ASP A 123 2.85 -9.40 -9.90
CA ASP A 123 1.92 -10.15 -10.74
C ASP A 123 1.98 -9.63 -12.18
N GLU A 124 2.70 -10.36 -13.05
CA GLU A 124 2.97 -9.92 -14.42
C GLU A 124 1.71 -9.58 -15.21
N LYS A 125 0.63 -10.36 -15.01
CA LYS A 125 -0.63 -10.14 -15.71
C LYS A 125 -1.21 -8.79 -15.31
N THR A 126 -1.29 -8.51 -14.01
CA THR A 126 -1.77 -7.23 -13.49
C THR A 126 -0.87 -6.07 -13.92
N ILE A 127 0.46 -6.27 -13.96
CA ILE A 127 1.41 -5.26 -14.47
C ILE A 127 1.11 -4.93 -15.94
N LYS A 128 0.98 -5.95 -16.80
CA LYS A 128 0.68 -5.77 -18.23
C LYS A 128 -0.70 -5.14 -18.44
N ASP A 129 -1.71 -5.58 -17.71
CA ASP A 129 -3.08 -5.07 -17.81
C ASP A 129 -3.15 -3.59 -17.40
N LEU A 130 -2.54 -3.21 -16.26
CA LEU A 130 -2.48 -1.81 -15.86
C LEU A 130 -1.62 -0.99 -16.83
N GLY A 131 -0.49 -1.53 -17.29
CA GLY A 131 0.35 -0.89 -18.30
C GLY A 131 -0.39 -0.58 -19.59
N ALA A 132 -1.29 -1.48 -20.03
CA ALA A 132 -2.16 -1.24 -21.18
C ALA A 132 -3.13 -0.07 -20.95
N VAL A 133 -3.72 0.05 -19.76
CA VAL A 133 -4.55 1.20 -19.38
C VAL A 133 -3.74 2.49 -19.42
N LEU A 134 -2.52 2.50 -18.85
CA LEU A 134 -1.66 3.69 -18.82
C LEU A 134 -1.22 4.11 -20.23
N ASN A 135 -0.92 3.14 -21.09
CA ASN A 135 -0.64 3.38 -22.50
C ASN A 135 -1.86 3.95 -23.27
N GLN A 136 -3.08 3.60 -22.86
CA GLN A 136 -4.27 4.21 -23.46
C GLN A 136 -4.38 5.68 -23.06
N ILE A 137 -4.03 6.03 -21.82
CA ILE A 137 -3.95 7.43 -21.40
C ILE A 137 -2.91 8.16 -22.26
N THR A 138 -1.74 7.58 -22.51
CA THR A 138 -0.72 8.25 -23.35
C THR A 138 -1.16 8.46 -24.79
N ALA A 139 -2.06 7.64 -25.32
CA ALA A 139 -2.61 7.83 -26.67
C ALA A 139 -3.47 9.10 -26.81
N THR A 140 -3.87 9.73 -25.71
CA THR A 140 -4.71 10.95 -25.68
C THR A 140 -3.92 12.24 -25.49
N ILE A 141 -2.63 12.14 -25.17
CA ILE A 141 -1.83 13.29 -24.72
C ILE A 141 -0.78 13.64 -25.78
N THR A 142 -0.59 14.93 -26.00
CA THR A 142 0.48 15.47 -26.86
C THR A 142 1.75 15.80 -26.08
N HIS A 143 1.65 15.96 -24.76
CA HIS A 143 2.74 16.40 -23.89
C HIS A 143 3.09 15.34 -22.84
N ARG A 144 4.38 15.26 -22.51
CA ARG A 144 4.87 14.43 -21.40
C ARG A 144 4.31 14.92 -20.05
N ASN A 145 4.39 14.05 -19.05
CA ASN A 145 3.99 14.34 -17.67
C ASN A 145 2.51 14.69 -17.52
N ASN A 146 1.63 14.02 -18.29
CA ASN A 146 0.21 14.15 -18.11
C ASN A 146 -0.17 13.93 -16.63
N THR A 147 -0.94 14.86 -16.08
CA THR A 147 -1.26 14.90 -14.66
C THR A 147 -1.92 13.62 -14.15
N LEU A 148 -2.81 12.99 -14.94
CA LEU A 148 -3.49 11.76 -14.52
C LEU A 148 -2.53 10.58 -14.53
N LEU A 149 -1.78 10.40 -15.62
CA LEU A 149 -0.77 9.34 -15.76
C LEU A 149 0.27 9.40 -14.63
N THR A 150 0.81 10.59 -14.36
CA THR A 150 1.79 10.81 -13.29
C THR A 150 1.18 10.57 -11.91
N LYS A 151 -0.09 10.94 -11.68
CA LYS A 151 -0.77 10.69 -10.41
C LYS A 151 -0.95 9.19 -10.13
N ILE A 152 -1.39 8.41 -11.11
CA ILE A 152 -1.58 6.95 -10.93
C ILE A 152 -0.23 6.26 -10.69
N THR A 153 0.80 6.65 -11.45
CA THR A 153 2.14 6.06 -11.32
C THR A 153 2.78 6.40 -9.97
N ASN A 154 2.71 7.67 -9.54
CA ASN A 154 3.17 8.07 -8.21
C ASN A 154 2.35 7.42 -7.10
N ALA A 155 1.05 7.20 -7.32
CA ALA A 155 0.21 6.51 -6.36
C ALA A 155 0.72 5.07 -6.11
N ALA A 156 1.05 4.35 -7.18
CA ALA A 156 1.66 3.02 -7.08
C ALA A 156 2.97 3.07 -6.28
N ILE A 157 3.88 3.98 -6.63
CA ILE A 157 5.20 4.13 -6.01
C ILE A 157 5.08 4.46 -4.52
N ILE A 158 4.25 5.45 -4.15
CA ILE A 158 4.09 5.85 -2.74
C ILE A 158 3.47 4.71 -1.93
N TYR A 159 2.48 4.03 -2.49
CA TYR A 159 1.89 2.85 -1.85
C TYR A 159 2.96 1.77 -1.62
N SER A 160 3.74 1.41 -2.64
CA SER A 160 4.74 0.35 -2.53
C SER A 160 5.85 0.69 -1.54
N SER A 161 6.34 1.92 -1.55
CA SER A 161 7.42 2.33 -0.66
C SER A 161 7.00 2.34 0.80
N ASN A 162 5.79 2.80 1.09
CA ASN A 162 5.32 2.85 2.47
C ASN A 162 4.87 1.49 3.00
N TYR A 163 4.11 0.75 2.18
CA TYR A 163 3.61 -0.56 2.58
C TYR A 163 4.76 -1.57 2.69
N PHE A 164 5.46 -1.81 1.58
CA PHE A 164 6.44 -2.89 1.49
C PHE A 164 7.80 -2.44 2.02
N GLU A 165 8.40 -1.41 1.40
CA GLU A 165 9.80 -1.05 1.65
C GLU A 165 10.03 -0.49 3.06
N LEU A 166 9.07 0.24 3.62
CA LEU A 166 9.18 0.84 4.95
C LEU A 166 8.57 -0.04 6.05
N ALA A 167 7.24 -0.24 6.04
CA ALA A 167 6.55 -0.90 7.15
C ALA A 167 6.87 -2.41 7.23
N PHE A 168 6.73 -3.14 6.12
CA PHE A 168 6.93 -4.59 6.12
C PHE A 168 8.41 -4.99 6.18
N THR A 169 9.33 -4.25 5.57
CA THR A 169 10.77 -4.46 5.78
C THR A 169 11.13 -4.32 7.26
N ALA A 170 10.65 -3.27 7.93
CA ALA A 170 10.90 -3.07 9.36
C ALA A 170 10.36 -4.25 10.18
N LEU A 171 9.14 -4.72 9.90
CA LEU A 171 8.56 -5.86 10.59
C LEU A 171 9.34 -7.15 10.34
N ILE A 172 9.69 -7.46 9.08
CA ILE A 172 10.45 -8.67 8.73
C ILE A 172 11.79 -8.69 9.46
N ASN A 173 12.49 -7.56 9.51
CA ASN A 173 13.80 -7.45 10.16
C ASN A 173 13.73 -7.58 11.69
N LYS A 174 12.57 -7.31 12.29
CA LYS A 174 12.39 -7.19 13.75
C LYS A 174 11.39 -8.18 14.33
N LYS A 175 10.82 -9.08 13.52
CA LYS A 175 9.77 -10.03 13.90
C LYS A 175 10.17 -10.96 15.06
N ASP A 176 11.46 -11.24 15.20
CA ASP A 176 11.98 -12.14 16.24
C ASP A 176 12.18 -11.41 17.59
N GLN A 177 12.15 -10.08 17.59
CA GLN A 177 12.35 -9.22 18.77
C GLN A 177 11.03 -8.69 19.36
N LEU A 178 9.88 -9.04 18.78
CA LEU A 178 8.56 -8.53 19.17
C LEU A 178 8.16 -8.87 20.62
N GLU A 179 8.74 -9.91 21.22
CA GLU A 179 8.46 -10.34 22.60
C GLU A 179 8.83 -9.27 23.63
N SER A 180 9.82 -8.43 23.30
CA SER A 180 10.27 -7.30 24.13
C SER A 180 9.26 -6.14 24.19
N LEU A 181 8.29 -6.10 23.27
CA LEU A 181 7.26 -5.07 23.26
C LEU A 181 6.21 -5.32 24.35
N ASN A 182 5.72 -4.22 24.94
CA ASN A 182 4.57 -4.29 25.83
C ASN A 182 3.27 -4.52 25.03
N LEU A 183 2.21 -4.93 25.74
CA LEU A 183 0.93 -5.28 25.12
C LEU A 183 0.30 -4.11 24.34
N ASN A 184 0.38 -2.88 24.85
CA ASN A 184 -0.19 -1.71 24.17
C ASN A 184 0.50 -1.45 22.84
N THR A 185 1.83 -1.55 22.80
CA THR A 185 2.59 -1.38 21.56
C THR A 185 2.27 -2.50 20.55
N LEU A 186 2.10 -3.74 21.00
CA LEU A 186 1.69 -4.85 20.13
C LEU A 186 0.28 -4.64 19.55
N LEU A 187 -0.67 -4.17 20.35
CA LEU A 187 -2.02 -3.82 19.90
C LEU A 187 -1.99 -2.70 18.86
N PHE A 188 -1.21 -1.65 19.10
CA PHE A 188 -1.03 -0.55 18.16
C PHE A 188 -0.43 -1.04 16.83
N LEU A 189 0.63 -1.84 16.87
CA LEU A 189 1.25 -2.40 15.66
C LEU A 189 0.24 -3.26 14.88
N LYS A 190 -0.51 -4.13 15.57
CA LYS A 190 -1.54 -4.96 14.95
C LYS A 190 -2.57 -4.11 14.22
N GLU A 191 -3.13 -3.10 14.88
CA GLU A 191 -4.10 -2.18 14.27
C GLU A 191 -3.51 -1.43 13.07
N ALA A 192 -2.29 -0.92 13.20
CA ALA A 192 -1.59 -0.21 12.13
C ALA A 192 -1.41 -1.10 10.88
N PHE A 193 -0.96 -2.35 11.06
CA PHE A 193 -0.85 -3.31 9.97
C PHE A 193 -2.21 -3.73 9.38
N ASP A 194 -3.28 -3.80 10.19
CA ASP A 194 -4.63 -4.04 9.67
C ASP A 194 -5.14 -2.87 8.81
N ILE A 195 -4.80 -1.63 9.16
CA ILE A 195 -5.08 -0.47 8.30
C ILE A 195 -4.30 -0.59 6.98
N LEU A 196 -3.01 -0.94 7.03
CA LEU A 196 -2.22 -1.14 5.82
C LEU A 196 -2.81 -2.24 4.92
N GLU A 197 -3.23 -3.38 5.47
CA GLU A 197 -3.86 -4.45 4.69
C GLU A 197 -5.18 -4.00 4.03
N ARG A 198 -5.97 -3.15 4.69
CA ARG A 198 -7.17 -2.53 4.07
C ARG A 198 -6.79 -1.62 2.90
N ILE A 199 -5.72 -0.84 3.03
CA ILE A 199 -5.19 0.00 1.94
C ILE A 199 -4.74 -0.88 0.76
N ARG A 200 -3.98 -1.95 1.02
CA ARG A 200 -3.58 -2.94 0.01
C ARG A 200 -4.80 -3.54 -0.71
N ASN A 201 -5.81 -3.98 0.02
CA ASN A 201 -7.01 -4.55 -0.57
C ASN A 201 -7.77 -3.55 -1.45
N ASN A 202 -7.90 -2.30 -1.00
CA ASN A 202 -8.51 -1.24 -1.81
C ASN A 202 -7.70 -0.97 -3.09
N TRP A 203 -6.36 -0.90 -2.99
CA TRP A 203 -5.48 -0.74 -4.15
C TRP A 203 -5.69 -1.87 -5.16
N LYS A 204 -5.60 -3.14 -4.73
CA LYS A 204 -5.79 -4.32 -5.59
C LYS A 204 -7.18 -4.32 -6.25
N GLN A 205 -8.23 -4.02 -5.49
CA GLN A 205 -9.59 -3.96 -6.03
C GLN A 205 -9.75 -2.82 -7.04
N THR A 206 -9.15 -1.66 -6.78
CA THR A 206 -9.17 -0.51 -7.69
C THR A 206 -8.49 -0.85 -9.01
N VAL A 207 -7.26 -1.38 -8.96
CA VAL A 207 -6.52 -1.80 -10.16
C VAL A 207 -7.28 -2.88 -10.92
N LYS A 208 -7.80 -3.90 -10.23
CA LYS A 208 -8.59 -4.99 -10.85
C LYS A 208 -9.85 -4.48 -11.53
N LYS A 209 -10.61 -3.59 -10.88
CA LYS A 209 -11.84 -3.01 -11.47
C LYS A 209 -11.52 -2.15 -12.69
N LEU A 210 -10.49 -1.30 -12.59
CA LEU A 210 -10.08 -0.44 -13.70
C LEU A 210 -9.60 -1.24 -14.92
N THR A 211 -8.74 -2.24 -14.70
CA THR A 211 -8.24 -3.10 -15.77
C THR A 211 -9.36 -3.94 -16.38
N ASN A 212 -10.29 -4.47 -15.58
CA ASN A 212 -11.46 -5.17 -16.09
C ASN A 212 -12.40 -4.28 -16.91
N ASP A 213 -12.68 -3.06 -16.44
CA ASP A 213 -13.48 -2.09 -17.20
C ASP A 213 -12.83 -1.80 -18.56
N TYR A 214 -11.50 -1.70 -18.59
CA TYR A 214 -10.74 -1.47 -19.82
C TYR A 214 -10.74 -2.67 -20.77
N ILE A 215 -10.47 -3.87 -20.26
CA ILE A 215 -10.44 -5.11 -21.06
C ILE A 215 -11.80 -5.35 -21.74
N ASN A 216 -12.88 -5.13 -21.00
CA ASN A 216 -14.26 -5.31 -21.47
C ASN A 216 -14.78 -4.12 -22.31
N ASP A 217 -13.92 -3.14 -22.62
CA ASP A 217 -14.27 -1.91 -23.34
C ASP A 217 -15.52 -1.22 -22.77
N LYS A 218 -15.69 -1.25 -21.44
CA LYS A 218 -16.85 -0.67 -20.78
C LYS A 218 -16.91 0.82 -21.08
N ASN A 219 -18.06 1.30 -21.54
CA ASN A 219 -18.25 2.67 -22.02
C ASN A 219 -17.29 3.09 -23.15
N ASN A 220 -16.75 2.12 -23.91
CA ASN A 220 -15.85 2.32 -25.05
C ASN A 220 -14.49 2.91 -24.64
N ILE A 221 -13.99 2.65 -23.43
CA ILE A 221 -12.75 3.25 -22.92
C ILE A 221 -11.47 2.64 -23.53
N ARG A 222 -11.56 1.45 -24.12
CA ARG A 222 -10.48 0.80 -24.89
C ARG A 222 -10.42 1.32 -26.31
N THR A 223 -11.58 1.52 -26.94
CA THR A 223 -11.67 1.93 -28.34
C THR A 223 -11.66 3.45 -28.52
N ASN A 224 -12.19 4.21 -27.56
CA ASN A 224 -12.19 5.66 -27.58
C ASN A 224 -11.20 6.23 -26.55
N LYS A 225 -10.15 6.84 -27.09
CA LYS A 225 -9.04 7.40 -26.31
C LYS A 225 -9.54 8.45 -25.31
N THR A 226 -10.43 9.38 -25.67
CA THR A 226 -10.83 10.46 -24.74
C THR A 226 -11.66 9.96 -23.56
N LYS A 227 -12.39 8.85 -23.73
CA LYS A 227 -13.24 8.28 -22.68
C LYS A 227 -12.47 7.64 -21.54
N ILE A 228 -11.22 7.20 -21.73
CA ILE A 228 -10.43 6.61 -20.63
C ILE A 228 -10.14 7.64 -19.53
N ILE A 229 -9.83 8.89 -19.92
CA ILE A 229 -9.51 9.96 -18.97
C ILE A 229 -10.74 10.28 -18.13
N SER A 230 -11.90 10.48 -18.77
CA SER A 230 -13.12 10.79 -18.05
C SER A 230 -13.53 9.63 -17.16
N HIS A 231 -13.46 8.39 -17.63
CA HIS A 231 -13.79 7.20 -16.84
C HIS A 231 -12.94 7.09 -15.58
N ILE A 232 -11.62 7.25 -15.69
CA ILE A 232 -10.73 7.20 -14.52
C ILE A 232 -11.00 8.36 -13.57
N THR A 233 -11.18 9.57 -14.11
CA THR A 233 -11.38 10.77 -13.32
C THR A 233 -12.65 10.70 -12.47
N HIS A 234 -13.74 10.16 -13.00
CA HIS A 234 -15.02 10.07 -12.30
C HIS A 234 -15.12 8.85 -11.38
N ASN A 235 -14.57 7.69 -11.77
CA ASN A 235 -14.82 6.45 -11.04
C ASN A 235 -13.68 6.02 -10.11
N TYR A 236 -12.45 6.49 -10.33
CA TYR A 236 -11.26 5.95 -9.65
C TYR A 236 -10.31 7.00 -9.05
N ARG A 237 -10.50 8.29 -9.38
CA ARG A 237 -9.59 9.36 -8.93
C ARG A 237 -9.40 9.38 -7.41
N SER A 238 -10.48 9.27 -6.65
CA SER A 238 -10.44 9.28 -5.19
C SER A 238 -9.69 8.08 -4.62
N ASN A 239 -9.79 6.90 -5.25
CA ASN A 239 -9.05 5.71 -4.84
C ASN A 239 -7.53 5.91 -4.94
N PHE A 240 -7.07 6.58 -6.00
CA PHE A 240 -5.65 6.87 -6.21
C PHE A 240 -5.11 8.03 -5.36
N THR A 241 -5.96 8.88 -4.78
CA THR A 241 -5.53 10.04 -3.99
C THR A 241 -5.75 9.87 -2.49
N THR A 242 -6.88 9.33 -2.07
CA THR A 242 -7.31 9.36 -0.65
C THR A 242 -6.66 8.26 0.17
N ALA A 243 -6.42 7.08 -0.41
CA ALA A 243 -5.82 5.94 0.28
C ALA A 243 -4.33 6.18 0.65
N ILE A 244 -3.66 7.05 -0.10
CA ILE A 244 -2.22 7.26 0.01
C ILE A 244 -1.87 8.32 1.06
N ASN A 245 -2.74 9.30 1.28
CA ASN A 245 -2.46 10.38 2.23
C ASN A 245 -2.28 9.91 3.68
N ARG A 246 -2.78 8.71 4.02
CA ARG A 246 -2.65 8.14 5.37
C ARG A 246 -1.53 7.11 5.49
N ILE A 247 -1.03 6.57 4.37
CA ILE A 247 -0.11 5.44 4.42
C ILE A 247 1.24 5.84 5.01
N ASP A 248 1.72 7.04 4.68
CA ASP A 248 3.00 7.60 5.09
C ASP A 248 3.14 7.76 6.62
N THR A 249 2.10 8.33 7.26
CA THR A 249 2.10 8.48 8.72
C THR A 249 2.07 7.13 9.43
N ILE A 250 1.26 6.18 8.92
CA ILE A 250 1.13 4.84 9.54
C ILE A 250 2.42 4.05 9.39
N SER A 251 3.00 4.00 8.19
CA SER A 251 4.26 3.30 7.90
C SER A 251 5.42 3.89 8.69
N SER A 252 5.49 5.22 8.81
CA SER A 252 6.52 5.92 9.60
C SER A 252 6.42 5.57 11.09
N ASN A 253 5.21 5.57 11.66
CA ASN A 253 5.02 5.20 13.06
C ASN A 253 5.43 3.74 13.34
N ILE A 254 5.05 2.81 12.45
CA ILE A 254 5.49 1.42 12.51
C ILE A 254 7.02 1.34 12.49
N ALA A 255 7.66 2.01 11.52
CA ALA A 255 9.11 1.97 11.36
C ALA A 255 9.84 2.53 12.57
N ILE A 256 9.34 3.62 13.18
CA ILE A 256 9.91 4.20 14.40
C ILE A 256 9.86 3.18 15.55
N ILE A 257 8.68 2.61 15.84
CA ILE A 257 8.51 1.64 16.93
C ILE A 257 9.43 0.43 16.75
N LEU A 258 9.50 -0.10 15.53
CA LEU A 258 10.30 -1.30 15.27
C LEU A 258 11.80 -1.01 15.22
N LYS A 259 12.22 0.21 14.88
CA LYS A 259 13.63 0.61 14.88
C LYS A 259 14.23 0.69 16.29
N GLU A 260 13.40 0.95 17.30
CA GLU A 260 13.82 1.00 18.71
C GLU A 260 14.12 -0.38 19.30
N LEU A 261 13.66 -1.45 18.65
CA LEU A 261 14.00 -2.82 19.02
C LEU A 261 15.48 -3.09 18.71
N ARG A 262 16.22 -3.53 19.73
CA ARG A 262 17.64 -3.90 19.60
C ARG A 262 17.76 -5.30 19.05
#